data_AF-A0A968TKK4-F1
#
_entry.id   AF-A0A968TKK4-F1
#
_cell.length_a   1.000
_cell.length_b   1.000
_cell.length_c   1.000
_cell.angle_alpha   90.00
_cell.angle_beta   90.00
_cell.angle_gamma   90.00
#
_symmetry.space_group_name_H-M   'P 1'
#
loop_
_entity.id
_entity.type
_entity.pdbx_description
1 polymer ?
#
loop_
_entity_poly.entity_id
_entity_poly.type
_entity_poly.pdbx_seq_one_letter_code
_entity_poly.pdbx_strand_id
1 'polypeptide(L)'
;CLSFIFVDYLYYWNHRLFHTDWLWFVHQVHHTVTVMDVLGTSRNTLWTSFLIIYLWIHSLFIYLLSDPSWYIFGVSLTCALDLWRHSRIAPEPTSLIYKLISEWLTLPQDHAQHHCSDNGGANYGANFKIWDKIHSTYRTNNDLPESLGTKSNLSIIQKLFLPIEF
;
A
#
# COMPACT_ATOMS: atom_id res chain seq x y z
N CYS A 1 20.31 -2.54 -3.23
CA CYS A 1 19.51 -3.78 -3.36
C CYS A 1 18.96 -4.28 -2.02
N LEU A 2 19.79 -4.60 -1.01
CA LEU A 2 19.29 -5.05 0.31
C LEU A 2 18.41 -4.01 1.02
N SER A 3 18.77 -2.72 0.91
CA SER A 3 17.98 -1.62 1.49
C SER A 3 16.57 -1.52 0.90
N PHE A 4 16.36 -1.82 -0.39
CA PHE A 4 15.04 -1.82 -1.00
C PHE A 4 14.13 -2.90 -0.41
N ILE A 5 14.62 -4.14 -0.35
CA ILE A 5 13.89 -5.28 0.23
C ILE A 5 13.59 -5.05 1.71
N PHE A 6 14.58 -4.55 2.45
CA PHE A 6 14.43 -4.25 3.87
C PHE A 6 13.37 -3.17 4.12
N VAL A 7 13.38 -2.09 3.32
CA VAL A 7 12.40 -1.01 3.42
C VAL A 7 10.99 -1.50 3.08
N ASP A 8 10.84 -2.35 2.07
CA ASP A 8 9.54 -2.96 1.73
C ASP A 8 9.00 -3.84 2.88
N TYR A 9 9.88 -4.58 3.56
CA TYR A 9 9.49 -5.37 4.74
C TYR A 9 9.10 -4.50 5.95
N LEU A 10 9.82 -3.40 6.18
CA LEU A 10 9.42 -2.42 7.21
C LEU A 10 8.07 -1.79 6.90
N TYR A 11 7.83 -1.46 5.62
CA TYR A 11 6.54 -0.95 5.18
C TYR A 11 5.42 -1.95 5.42
N TYR A 12 5.63 -3.25 5.12
CA TYR A 12 4.63 -4.30 5.40
C TYR A 12 4.13 -4.23 6.85
N TRP A 13 5.06 -4.13 7.82
CA TRP A 13 4.69 -4.01 9.23
C TRP A 13 4.04 -2.67 9.56
N ASN A 14 4.55 -1.56 9.03
CA ASN A 14 3.95 -0.24 9.24
C ASN A 14 2.51 -0.18 8.72
N HIS A 15 2.27 -0.74 7.54
CA HIS A 15 0.94 -0.84 6.94
C HIS A 15 0.03 -1.74 7.78
N ARG A 16 0.49 -2.92 8.21
CA ARG A 16 -0.28 -3.78 9.10
C ARG A 16 -0.63 -3.10 10.43
N LEU A 17 0.29 -2.32 11.00
CA LEU A 17 0.03 -1.53 12.21
C LEU A 17 -1.05 -0.46 11.98
N PHE A 18 -1.07 0.17 10.80
CA PHE A 18 -2.14 1.10 10.43
C PHE A 18 -3.53 0.45 10.33
N HIS A 19 -3.62 -0.88 10.26
CA HIS A 19 -4.88 -1.63 10.30
C HIS A 19 -5.24 -2.13 11.71
N THR A 20 -4.64 -1.56 12.75
CA THR A 20 -5.04 -1.80 14.15
C THR A 20 -5.96 -0.69 14.64
N ASP A 21 -6.81 -0.97 15.62
CA ASP A 21 -7.74 0.02 16.21
C ASP A 21 -7.04 1.31 16.66
N TRP A 22 -5.76 1.22 17.03
CA TRP A 22 -4.97 2.34 17.55
C TRP A 22 -4.49 3.29 16.48
N LEU A 23 -4.20 2.79 15.28
CA LEU A 23 -3.62 3.57 14.18
C LEU A 23 -4.52 3.62 12.95
N TRP A 24 -5.69 2.97 12.98
CA TRP A 24 -6.66 2.99 11.89
C TRP A 24 -7.05 4.39 11.47
N PHE A 25 -7.12 5.33 12.42
CA PHE A 25 -7.43 6.72 12.12
C PHE A 25 -6.47 7.33 11.07
N VAL A 26 -5.21 6.89 11.05
CA VAL A 26 -4.19 7.35 10.09
C VAL A 26 -4.46 6.87 8.68
N HIS A 27 -5.15 5.74 8.51
CA HIS A 27 -5.25 5.04 7.23
C HIS A 27 -6.69 4.87 6.73
N GLN A 28 -7.70 5.09 7.58
CA GLN A 28 -9.11 4.96 7.20
C GLN A 28 -9.52 5.86 6.04
N VAL A 29 -8.93 7.07 5.93
CA VAL A 29 -9.23 8.01 4.84
C VAL A 29 -8.78 7.45 3.50
N HIS A 30 -7.65 6.75 3.47
CA HIS A 30 -7.16 6.02 2.31
C HIS A 30 -8.14 4.93 1.89
N HIS A 31 -8.68 4.21 2.86
CA HIS A 31 -9.71 3.21 2.65
C HIS A 31 -11.08 3.79 2.31
N THR A 32 -11.26 5.10 2.12
CA THR A 32 -12.52 5.66 1.57
C THR A 32 -12.55 5.71 0.04
N VAL A 33 -11.49 5.24 -0.63
CA VAL A 33 -11.41 5.18 -2.08
C VAL A 33 -12.42 4.16 -2.64
N THR A 34 -13.33 4.60 -3.48
CA THR A 34 -14.35 3.74 -4.12
C THR A 34 -13.97 3.28 -5.53
N VAL A 35 -12.85 3.77 -6.06
CA VAL A 35 -12.35 3.47 -7.40
C VAL A 35 -10.83 3.32 -7.32
N MET A 36 -10.30 2.16 -7.72
CA MET A 36 -8.85 2.01 -7.92
C MET A 36 -8.42 2.81 -9.14
N ASP A 37 -7.83 3.97 -8.88
CA ASP A 37 -7.10 4.77 -9.84
C ASP A 37 -5.85 5.40 -9.17
N VAL A 38 -4.99 5.98 -9.99
CA VAL A 38 -3.72 6.58 -9.56
C VAL A 38 -3.94 7.78 -8.60
N LEU A 39 -5.11 8.42 -8.65
CA LEU A 39 -5.44 9.52 -7.72
C LEU A 39 -5.82 8.98 -6.34
N GLY A 40 -6.40 7.77 -6.28
CA GLY A 40 -6.69 7.03 -5.06
C GLY A 40 -5.46 6.88 -4.16
N THR A 41 -4.28 6.69 -4.74
CA THR A 41 -2.99 6.66 -4.03
C THR A 41 -2.77 7.88 -3.14
N SER A 42 -3.27 9.05 -3.54
CA SER A 42 -3.06 10.32 -2.83
C SER A 42 -4.15 10.65 -1.80
N ARG A 43 -5.17 9.80 -1.62
CA ARG A 43 -6.24 10.05 -0.65
C ARG A 43 -5.76 9.71 0.77
N ASN A 44 -5.00 10.62 1.38
CA ASN A 44 -4.42 10.41 2.70
C ASN A 44 -4.69 11.59 3.63
N THR A 45 -4.52 11.35 4.92
CA THR A 45 -4.50 12.42 5.92
C THR A 45 -3.09 12.98 5.99
N LEU A 46 -2.93 14.18 6.55
CA LEU A 46 -1.60 14.73 6.83
C LEU A 46 -0.78 13.79 7.73
N TRP A 47 -1.43 13.11 8.69
CA TRP A 47 -0.76 12.18 9.61
C TRP A 47 -0.22 10.95 8.92
N THR A 48 -0.87 10.48 7.84
CA THR A 48 -0.37 9.36 7.05
C THR A 48 1.02 9.68 6.50
N SER A 49 1.22 10.91 6.00
CA SER A 49 2.51 11.36 5.47
C SER A 49 3.61 11.41 6.54
N PHE A 50 3.28 11.75 7.78
CA PHE A 50 4.25 11.78 8.88
C PHE A 50 4.54 10.42 9.49
N LEU A 51 3.56 9.51 9.51
CA LEU A 51 3.69 8.22 10.17
C LEU A 51 4.09 7.09 9.23
N ILE A 52 3.99 7.31 7.91
CA ILE A 52 4.47 6.34 6.93
C ILE A 52 6.00 6.23 7.01
N ILE A 53 6.48 4.99 7.09
CA ILE A 53 7.91 4.70 7.32
C ILE A 53 8.82 5.24 6.22
N TYR A 54 8.29 5.39 5.00
CA TYR A 54 9.01 5.87 3.83
C TYR A 54 9.61 7.27 4.01
N LEU A 55 8.90 8.21 4.64
CA LEU A 55 9.40 9.57 4.82
C LEU A 55 10.74 9.56 5.59
N TRP A 56 10.80 8.81 6.68
CA TRP A 56 11.96 8.81 7.56
C TRP A 56 13.09 7.93 7.06
N ILE A 57 12.76 6.71 6.62
CA ILE A 57 13.78 5.74 6.23
C ILE A 57 14.43 6.12 4.90
N HIS A 58 13.68 6.64 3.92
CA HIS A 58 14.28 7.11 2.68
C HIS A 58 15.24 8.28 2.91
N SER A 59 14.82 9.29 3.69
CA SER A 59 15.69 10.40 4.06
C SER A 59 16.96 9.95 4.78
N LEU A 60 16.83 9.00 5.72
CA LEU A 60 17.97 8.45 6.45
C LEU A 60 18.97 7.74 5.53
N PHE A 61 18.51 6.83 4.67
CA PHE A 61 19.41 6.12 3.76
C PHE A 61 20.05 7.04 2.73
N ILE A 62 19.31 8.02 2.19
CA ILE A 62 19.87 9.01 1.26
C ILE A 62 20.98 9.82 1.94
N TYR A 63 20.83 10.15 3.22
CA TYR A 63 21.83 10.88 3.99
C TYR A 63 23.07 10.04 4.33
N LEU A 64 22.88 8.77 4.71
CA LEU A 64 23.97 7.89 5.20
C LEU A 64 24.81 7.25 4.09
N LEU A 65 24.24 7.02 2.90
CA LEU A 65 24.93 6.37 1.80
C LEU A 65 25.90 7.33 1.13
N SER A 66 27.16 6.90 0.93
CA SER A 66 28.15 7.67 0.19
C SER A 66 27.75 7.92 -1.27
N ASP A 67 27.06 6.95 -1.88
CA ASP A 67 26.41 7.07 -3.19
C ASP A 67 24.99 6.48 -3.11
N PRO A 68 23.94 7.31 -3.07
CA PRO A 68 22.56 6.86 -2.98
C PRO A 68 21.92 6.55 -4.33
N SER A 69 22.63 6.61 -5.47
CA SER A 69 22.03 6.54 -6.82
C SER A 69 21.17 5.28 -7.02
N TRP A 70 21.70 4.10 -6.68
CA TRP A 70 20.96 2.83 -6.77
C TRP A 70 19.82 2.73 -5.75
N TYR A 71 19.94 3.41 -4.61
CA TYR A 71 18.86 3.46 -3.63
C TYR A 71 17.70 4.30 -4.14
N ILE A 72 18.00 5.49 -4.69
CA ILE A 72 17.02 6.38 -5.31
C ILE A 72 16.30 5.68 -6.46
N PHE A 73 17.01 4.91 -7.29
CA PHE A 73 16.38 4.07 -8.31
C PHE A 73 15.35 3.09 -7.70
N GLY A 74 15.70 2.45 -6.59
CA GLY A 74 14.78 1.59 -5.84
C GLY A 74 13.56 2.35 -5.30
N VAL A 75 13.74 3.55 -4.75
CA VAL A 75 12.63 4.42 -4.31
C VAL A 75 11.70 4.75 -5.48
N SER A 76 12.26 5.15 -6.63
CA SER A 76 11.48 5.42 -7.84
C SER A 76 10.71 4.19 -8.33
N LEU A 77 11.31 3.00 -8.22
CA LEU A 77 10.62 1.75 -8.53
C LEU A 77 9.45 1.48 -7.57
N THR A 78 9.64 1.70 -6.25
CA THR A 78 8.53 1.60 -5.28
C THR A 78 7.40 2.57 -5.61
N CYS A 79 7.71 3.82 -5.98
CA CYS A 79 6.70 4.78 -6.41
C CYS A 79 5.95 4.30 -7.66
N ALA A 80 6.65 3.78 -8.67
CA ALA A 80 6.00 3.25 -9.87
C ALA A 80 5.09 2.04 -9.56
N LEU A 81 5.55 1.13 -8.70
CA LEU A 81 4.77 -0.02 -8.25
C LEU A 81 3.56 0.40 -7.40
N ASP A 82 3.66 1.50 -6.64
CA ASP A 82 2.55 2.08 -5.89
C ASP A 82 1.44 2.61 -6.80
N LEU A 83 1.80 3.38 -7.82
CA LEU A 83 0.84 3.84 -8.82
C LEU A 83 0.22 2.66 -9.57
N TRP A 84 1.03 1.64 -9.89
CA TRP A 84 0.56 0.46 -10.60
C TRP A 84 -0.43 -0.37 -9.79
N ARG A 85 -0.14 -0.69 -8.52
CA ARG A 85 -1.07 -1.46 -7.67
C ARG A 85 -2.37 -0.71 -7.35
N HIS A 86 -2.38 0.62 -7.47
CA HIS A 86 -3.59 1.44 -7.37
C HIS A 86 -4.34 1.61 -8.70
N SER A 87 -3.90 0.98 -9.78
CA SER A 87 -4.56 1.06 -11.08
C SER A 87 -5.52 -0.12 -11.32
N ARG A 88 -6.11 -0.20 -12.52
CA ARG A 88 -6.83 -1.38 -13.00
C ARG A 88 -6.04 -2.17 -14.06
N ILE A 89 -4.77 -1.81 -14.25
CA ILE A 89 -3.94 -2.36 -15.32
C ILE A 89 -3.23 -3.62 -14.79
N ALA A 90 -3.88 -4.76 -14.91
CA ALA A 90 -3.29 -6.06 -14.57
C ALA A 90 -3.01 -6.86 -15.85
N PRO A 91 -1.90 -7.64 -15.89
CA PRO A 91 -1.70 -8.59 -16.98
C PRO A 91 -2.75 -9.70 -16.93
N GLU A 92 -3.14 -10.20 -18.09
CA GLU A 92 -4.12 -11.29 -18.20
C GLU A 92 -3.64 -12.52 -17.41
N PRO A 93 -4.51 -13.20 -16.63
CA PRO A 93 -4.14 -14.37 -15.82
C PRO A 93 -3.47 -15.51 -16.60
N THR A 94 -3.79 -15.63 -17.89
CA THR A 94 -3.23 -16.65 -18.79
C THR A 94 -1.85 -16.28 -19.33
N SER A 95 -1.45 -15.00 -19.26
CA SER A 95 -0.20 -14.49 -19.82
C SER A 95 1.04 -15.02 -19.08
N LEU A 96 2.15 -15.16 -19.81
CA LEU A 96 3.43 -15.52 -19.20
C LEU A 96 3.88 -14.49 -18.17
N ILE A 97 3.65 -13.20 -18.46
CA ILE A 97 4.00 -12.10 -17.57
C ILE A 97 3.29 -12.27 -16.22
N TYR A 98 1.97 -12.50 -16.23
CA TYR A 98 1.21 -12.75 -15.01
C TYR A 98 1.83 -13.87 -14.18
N LYS A 99 2.08 -15.03 -14.80
CA LYS A 99 2.65 -16.21 -14.11
C LYS A 99 4.03 -15.95 -13.49
N LEU A 100 4.84 -15.07 -14.10
CA LEU A 100 6.17 -14.74 -13.58
C LEU A 100 6.11 -13.81 -12.36
N ILE A 101 5.18 -12.84 -12.38
CA ILE A 101 5.17 -11.77 -11.38
C ILE A 101 4.17 -12.00 -10.24
N SER A 102 3.08 -12.72 -10.49
CA SER A 102 1.96 -12.89 -9.54
C SER A 102 2.36 -13.62 -8.27
N GLU A 103 3.44 -14.39 -8.31
CA GLU A 103 3.95 -15.12 -7.15
C GLU A 103 4.65 -14.22 -6.13
N TRP A 104 5.22 -13.09 -6.57
CA TRP A 104 6.13 -12.30 -5.74
C TRP A 104 5.69 -10.84 -5.60
N LEU A 105 5.20 -10.21 -6.67
CA LEU A 105 4.80 -8.80 -6.68
C LEU A 105 3.34 -8.63 -6.26
N THR A 106 3.06 -7.60 -5.47
CA THR A 106 1.68 -7.16 -5.22
C THR A 106 1.07 -6.64 -6.52
N LEU A 107 -0.02 -7.27 -6.95
CA LEU A 107 -0.75 -6.91 -8.16
C LEU A 107 -1.93 -5.99 -7.85
N PRO A 108 -2.47 -5.28 -8.87
CA PRO A 108 -3.61 -4.39 -8.66
C PRO A 108 -4.82 -5.06 -8.02
N GLN A 109 -5.14 -6.30 -8.40
CA GLN A 109 -6.26 -7.03 -7.80
C GLN A 109 -6.01 -7.42 -6.33
N ASP A 110 -4.76 -7.69 -5.93
CA ASP A 110 -4.43 -8.00 -4.53
C ASP A 110 -4.70 -6.78 -3.64
N HIS A 111 -4.31 -5.60 -4.13
CA HIS A 111 -4.51 -4.35 -3.41
C HIS A 111 -5.96 -3.85 -3.50
N ALA A 112 -6.67 -4.06 -4.62
CA ALA A 112 -8.10 -3.80 -4.69
C ALA A 112 -8.86 -4.62 -3.64
N GLN A 113 -8.52 -5.91 -3.50
CA GLN A 113 -9.11 -6.78 -2.48
C GLN A 113 -8.82 -6.30 -1.05
N HIS A 114 -7.66 -5.69 -0.81
CA HIS A 114 -7.33 -5.05 0.46
C HIS A 114 -8.25 -3.86 0.79
N HIS A 115 -8.65 -3.09 -0.23
CA HIS A 115 -9.59 -1.96 -0.14
C HIS A 115 -11.07 -2.36 -0.15
N CYS A 116 -11.36 -3.66 -0.18
CA CYS A 116 -12.73 -4.17 -0.16
C CYS A 116 -13.41 -3.84 1.17
N SER A 117 -14.60 -3.24 1.10
CA SER A 117 -15.36 -2.74 2.26
C SER A 117 -15.66 -3.81 3.30
N ASP A 118 -15.81 -5.06 2.86
CA ASP A 118 -16.33 -6.16 3.68
C ASP A 118 -15.23 -7.13 4.13
N ASN A 119 -13.99 -6.90 3.69
CA ASN A 119 -12.94 -7.90 3.79
C ASN A 119 -11.55 -7.30 4.10
N GLY A 120 -11.49 -6.45 5.12
CA GLY A 120 -10.25 -5.91 5.65
C GLY A 120 -9.33 -6.98 6.24
N GLY A 121 -8.09 -6.58 6.51
CA GLY A 121 -7.18 -7.39 7.30
C GLY A 121 -6.24 -8.34 6.53
N ALA A 122 -6.05 -8.12 5.22
CA ALA A 122 -5.23 -8.97 4.35
C ALA A 122 -4.45 -8.16 3.31
N ASN A 123 -3.45 -8.76 2.65
CA ASN A 123 -2.71 -8.18 1.52
C ASN A 123 -2.06 -6.81 1.83
N TYR A 124 -1.20 -6.75 2.84
CA TYR A 124 -0.54 -5.52 3.30
C TYR A 124 0.75 -5.16 2.54
N GLY A 125 1.31 -6.07 1.73
CA GLY A 125 2.57 -5.85 1.02
C GLY A 125 2.49 -4.70 0.02
N ALA A 126 3.49 -3.81 0.01
CA ALA A 126 3.59 -2.73 -0.97
C ALA A 126 4.08 -3.25 -2.32
N ASN A 127 5.35 -3.65 -2.38
CA ASN A 127 5.96 -4.13 -3.62
C ASN A 127 5.86 -5.65 -3.70
N PHE A 128 6.14 -6.34 -2.58
CA PHE A 128 6.12 -7.81 -2.54
C PHE A 128 4.98 -8.37 -1.69
N LYS A 129 4.15 -9.23 -2.29
CA LYS A 129 3.14 -10.02 -1.57
C LYS A 129 3.73 -11.22 -0.81
N ILE A 130 5.03 -11.49 -0.98
CA ILE A 130 5.70 -12.59 -0.27
C ILE A 130 5.62 -12.40 1.25
N TRP A 131 5.63 -11.16 1.73
CA TRP A 131 5.47 -10.87 3.15
C TRP A 131 4.10 -11.31 3.65
N ASP A 132 3.05 -11.10 2.86
CA ASP A 132 1.72 -11.60 3.18
C ASP A 132 1.67 -13.12 3.21
N LYS A 133 2.37 -13.80 2.29
CA LYS A 133 2.46 -15.27 2.30
C LYS A 133 3.20 -15.79 3.54
N ILE A 134 4.34 -15.17 3.87
CA ILE A 134 5.16 -15.53 5.04
C ILE A 134 4.38 -15.33 6.34
N HIS A 135 3.64 -14.24 6.46
CA HIS A 135 2.89 -13.88 7.67
C HIS A 135 1.43 -14.35 7.66
N SER A 136 1.05 -15.17 6.67
CA SER A 136 -0.30 -15.73 6.52
C SER A 136 -1.43 -14.67 6.48
N THR A 137 -1.13 -13.52 5.86
CA THR A 137 -2.10 -12.43 5.59
C THR A 137 -2.47 -12.34 4.10
N TYR A 138 -1.96 -13.24 3.27
CA TYR A 138 -2.30 -13.29 1.85
C TYR A 138 -3.70 -13.88 1.64
N ARG A 139 -4.55 -13.17 0.92
CA ARG A 139 -5.85 -13.65 0.46
C ARG A 139 -5.92 -13.55 -1.05
N THR A 140 -6.07 -14.71 -1.68
CA THR A 140 -6.27 -14.80 -3.13
C THR A 140 -7.72 -14.51 -3.45
N ASN A 141 -7.95 -13.60 -4.39
CA ASN A 141 -9.23 -13.52 -5.08
C ASN A 141 -8.94 -13.24 -6.55
N ASN A 142 -9.48 -14.08 -7.43
CA ASN A 142 -9.26 -13.93 -8.87
C ASN A 142 -10.13 -12.83 -9.47
N ASP A 143 -11.17 -12.43 -8.74
CA ASP A 143 -12.13 -11.41 -9.15
C ASP A 143 -11.87 -10.10 -8.41
N LEU A 144 -12.15 -8.98 -9.09
CA LEU A 144 -12.18 -7.66 -8.46
C LEU A 144 -13.32 -7.62 -7.42
N PRO A 145 -13.14 -6.95 -6.27
CA PRO A 145 -14.19 -6.85 -5.28
C PRO A 145 -15.43 -6.12 -5.84
N GLU A 146 -16.62 -6.57 -5.45
CA GLU A 146 -17.89 -5.97 -5.88
C GLU A 146 -18.01 -4.51 -5.43
N SER A 147 -17.47 -4.18 -4.26
CA SER A 147 -17.43 -2.83 -3.70
C SER A 147 -16.06 -2.50 -3.10
N LEU A 148 -15.61 -1.27 -3.37
CA LEU A 148 -14.41 -0.68 -2.80
C LEU A 148 -14.81 0.45 -1.84
N GLY A 149 -13.99 0.64 -0.83
CA GLY A 149 -14.07 1.80 0.03
C GLY A 149 -15.02 1.62 1.21
N THR A 150 -14.56 2.06 2.37
CA THR A 150 -15.31 2.17 3.60
C THR A 150 -16.09 3.49 3.64
N LYS A 151 -17.29 3.46 4.22
CA LYS A 151 -18.06 4.68 4.45
C LYS A 151 -17.41 5.50 5.55
N SER A 152 -17.32 6.81 5.36
CA SER A 152 -16.77 7.73 6.34
C SER A 152 -17.68 8.95 6.49
N ASN A 153 -18.09 9.25 7.72
CA ASN A 153 -18.90 10.42 8.05
C ASN A 153 -18.04 11.67 8.34
N LEU A 154 -16.72 11.56 8.21
CA LEU A 154 -15.78 12.65 8.48
C LEU A 154 -15.94 13.78 7.48
N SER A 155 -15.92 15.01 7.99
CA SER A 155 -15.80 16.23 7.19
C SER A 155 -14.45 16.29 6.45
N ILE A 156 -14.34 17.16 5.45
CA ILE A 156 -13.08 17.38 4.70
C ILE A 156 -11.95 17.80 5.65
N ILE A 157 -12.23 18.67 6.64
CA ILE A 157 -11.23 19.14 7.60
C ILE A 157 -10.74 17.98 8.48
N GLN A 158 -11.65 17.12 8.96
CA GLN A 158 -11.27 15.93 9.73
C GLN A 158 -10.43 14.97 8.88
N LYS A 159 -10.85 14.71 7.62
CA LYS A 159 -10.09 13.86 6.70
C LYS A 159 -8.66 14.37 6.46
N LEU A 160 -8.45 15.68 6.48
CA LEU A 160 -7.13 16.28 6.28
C LEU A 160 -6.28 16.29 7.56
N PHE A 161 -6.84 16.70 8.70
CA PHE A 161 -6.07 17.07 9.89
C PHE A 161 -6.36 16.25 11.15
N LEU A 162 -7.55 15.69 11.32
CA LEU A 162 -7.89 14.94 12.53
C LEU A 162 -9.00 13.93 12.21
N PRO A 163 -8.66 12.79 11.60
CA PRO A 163 -9.63 11.83 11.11
C PRO A 163 -10.15 10.96 12.27
N ILE A 164 -10.79 11.58 13.25
CA ILE A 164 -11.37 10.92 14.42
C ILE A 164 -12.83 11.38 14.53
N GLU A 165 -13.74 10.44 14.72
CA GLU A 165 -15.14 10.72 15.07
C GLU A 165 -15.20 10.98 16.59
N PHE A 166 -15.73 12.14 16.99
CA PHE A 166 -15.97 12.51 18.39
C PHE A 166 -17.39 12.15 18.80
#